data_AF-L7QZM8-F1
#
_entry.id   AF-L7QZM8-F1
#
_cell.length_a   1.000
_cell.length_b   1.000
_cell.length_c   1.000
_cell.angle_alpha   90.00
_cell.angle_beta   90.00
_cell.angle_gamma   90.00
#
_symmetry.space_group_name_H-M   'P 1'
#
loop_
_entity.id
_entity.type
_entity.pdbx_description
1 polymer ?
#
loop_
_entity_poly.entity_id
_entity_poly.type
_entity_poly.pdbx_seq_one_letter_code
_entity_poly.pdbx_strand_id
1 'polypeptide(L)'
;GQYDPMVPDAECLKVVTEILNALDIGNYVLKVNHRRLLDGMFEACGVPADKFRTTCSTVDKLDKSPWTEVRTEMINEKGIDPDAADRIGQYVRLHGGMELAEKLLTDEKLSKTKAAVEGLEGIKLLLQYCDLFGIKDKIQFDLSLARGL
;
A
#
# COMPACT_ATOMS: atom_id res chain seq x y z
N GLY A 1 -6.95 -0.28 -21.94
CA GLY A 1 -8.29 -0.01 -22.50
C GLY A 1 -9.14 0.67 -21.45
N GLN A 2 -10.34 1.12 -21.80
CA GLN A 2 -11.34 1.56 -20.82
C GLN A 2 -12.15 0.32 -20.39
N TYR A 3 -12.09 0.00 -19.10
CA TYR A 3 -12.72 -1.18 -18.50
C TYR A 3 -13.37 -0.78 -17.17
N ASP A 4 -14.17 -1.68 -16.61
CA ASP A 4 -14.68 -1.51 -15.26
C ASP A 4 -13.53 -1.50 -14.23
N PRO A 5 -13.64 -0.70 -13.16
CA PRO A 5 -12.56 -0.51 -12.19
C PRO A 5 -12.09 -1.83 -11.58
N MET A 6 -10.78 -2.01 -11.43
CA MET A 6 -10.11 -3.13 -10.76
C MET A 6 -10.32 -4.53 -11.37
N VAL A 7 -11.15 -4.69 -12.42
CA VAL A 7 -11.36 -5.98 -13.09
C VAL A 7 -10.07 -6.48 -13.76
N PRO A 8 -9.39 -5.70 -14.62
CA PRO A 8 -8.13 -6.13 -15.24
C PRO A 8 -7.00 -6.27 -14.22
N ASP A 9 -7.01 -5.43 -13.18
CA ASP A 9 -6.03 -5.45 -12.09
C ASP A 9 -6.11 -6.78 -11.32
N ALA A 10 -7.31 -7.23 -10.99
CA ALA A 10 -7.55 -8.53 -10.34
C ALA A 10 -7.17 -9.71 -11.24
N GLU A 11 -7.44 -9.61 -12.55
CA GLU A 11 -7.05 -10.64 -13.53
C GLU A 11 -5.53 -10.78 -13.61
N CYS A 12 -4.79 -9.67 -13.57
CA CYS A 12 -3.33 -9.70 -13.53
C CYS A 12 -2.80 -10.46 -12.30
N LEU A 13 -3.40 -10.24 -11.12
CA LEU A 13 -3.05 -11.00 -9.91
C LEU A 13 -3.38 -12.49 -10.06
N LYS A 14 -4.51 -12.82 -10.71
CA LYS A 14 -4.88 -14.21 -11.00
C LYS A 14 -3.86 -14.90 -11.89
N VAL A 15 -3.46 -14.27 -12.99
CA VAL A 15 -2.46 -14.81 -13.92
C VAL A 15 -1.12 -15.05 -13.21
N VAL A 16 -0.66 -14.07 -12.40
CA VAL A 16 0.58 -14.24 -11.61
C VAL A 16 0.44 -15.43 -10.65
N THR A 17 -0.68 -15.54 -9.96
CA THR A 17 -0.97 -16.65 -9.03
C THR A 17 -0.93 -18.00 -9.76
N GLU A 18 -1.54 -18.11 -10.93
CA GLU A 18 -1.52 -19.34 -11.75
C GLU A 18 -0.11 -19.72 -12.19
N ILE A 19 0.70 -18.75 -12.64
CA ILE A 19 2.09 -18.97 -13.03
C ILE A 19 2.91 -19.47 -11.84
N LEU A 20 2.83 -18.79 -10.69
CA LEU A 20 3.61 -19.17 -9.50
C LEU A 20 3.19 -20.54 -8.95
N ASN A 21 1.90 -20.87 -9.01
CA ASN A 21 1.41 -22.21 -8.66
C ASN A 21 1.93 -23.27 -9.64
N ALA A 22 1.94 -23.00 -10.95
CA ALA A 22 2.42 -23.93 -11.95
C ALA A 22 3.93 -24.20 -11.85
N LEU A 23 4.70 -23.22 -11.37
CA LEU A 23 6.14 -23.36 -11.13
C LEU A 23 6.47 -24.15 -9.86
N ASP A 24 5.50 -24.40 -8.97
CA ASP A 24 5.65 -25.15 -7.71
C ASP A 24 6.84 -24.69 -6.84
N ILE A 25 6.96 -23.37 -6.67
CA ILE A 25 8.08 -22.75 -5.92
C ILE A 25 7.86 -22.72 -4.40
N GLY A 26 6.83 -23.41 -3.90
CA GLY A 26 6.40 -23.37 -2.51
C GLY A 26 5.52 -22.16 -2.17
N ASN A 27 5.56 -21.74 -0.90
CA ASN A 27 4.69 -20.67 -0.40
C ASN A 27 5.15 -19.29 -0.87
N TYR A 28 4.20 -18.48 -1.33
CA TYR A 28 4.42 -17.10 -1.71
C TYR A 28 3.26 -16.21 -1.25
N VAL A 29 3.51 -14.91 -1.25
CA VAL A 29 2.52 -13.86 -0.96
C VAL A 29 2.69 -12.76 -2.00
N LEU A 30 1.58 -12.32 -2.57
CA LEU A 30 1.49 -11.16 -3.44
C LEU A 30 1.08 -9.95 -2.61
N LYS A 31 2.03 -9.04 -2.38
CA LYS A 31 1.76 -7.77 -1.71
C LYS A 31 1.13 -6.79 -2.68
N VAL A 32 0.05 -6.15 -2.27
CA VAL A 32 -0.66 -5.14 -3.06
C VAL A 32 -0.82 -3.86 -2.26
N ASN A 33 -0.81 -2.73 -2.98
CA ASN A 33 -1.06 -1.41 -2.42
C ASN A 33 -1.56 -0.49 -3.56
N HIS A 34 -2.01 0.72 -3.23
CA HIS A 34 -2.53 1.67 -4.19
C HIS A 34 -1.78 3.01 -4.12
N ARG A 35 -1.30 3.51 -5.26
CA ARG A 35 -0.54 4.78 -5.34
C ARG A 35 -1.26 5.95 -4.69
N ARG A 36 -2.55 6.11 -4.98
CA ARG A 36 -3.36 7.20 -4.41
C ARG A 36 -3.55 7.08 -2.89
N LEU A 37 -3.49 5.86 -2.36
CA LEU A 37 -3.49 5.67 -0.91
C LEU A 37 -2.20 6.18 -0.29
N LEU A 38 -1.05 5.89 -0.91
CA LEU A 38 0.23 6.46 -0.47
C LEU A 38 0.22 7.99 -0.53
N ASP A 39 -0.28 8.56 -1.64
CA ASP A 39 -0.45 10.02 -1.81
C ASP A 39 -1.25 10.60 -0.65
N GLY A 40 -2.45 10.07 -0.42
CA GLY A 40 -3.35 10.58 0.60
C GLY A 40 -2.88 10.32 2.04
N MET A 41 -2.18 9.22 2.27
CA MET A 41 -1.60 8.90 3.58
C MET A 41 -0.47 9.87 3.94
N PHE A 42 0.41 10.18 3.00
CA PHE A 42 1.49 11.14 3.22
C PHE A 42 0.97 12.56 3.40
N GLU A 43 -0.02 12.96 2.62
CA GLU A 43 -0.76 14.22 2.80
C GLU A 43 -1.37 14.30 4.22
N ALA A 44 -2.09 13.25 4.64
CA ALA A 44 -2.68 13.17 5.98
C ALA A 44 -1.64 13.18 7.11
N CYS A 45 -0.41 12.74 6.82
CA CYS A 45 0.72 12.80 7.76
C CYS A 45 1.43 14.16 7.77
N GLY A 46 1.11 15.08 6.86
CA GLY A 46 1.74 16.39 6.75
C GLY A 46 3.03 16.40 5.92
N VAL A 47 3.22 15.42 5.04
CA VAL A 47 4.34 15.41 4.10
C VAL A 47 4.08 16.43 2.98
N PRO A 48 5.03 17.34 2.71
CA PRO A 48 4.93 18.24 1.57
C PRO A 48 4.85 17.49 0.22
N ALA A 49 4.03 17.99 -0.70
CA ALA A 49 3.80 17.33 -2.00
C ALA A 49 5.09 17.17 -2.83
N ASP A 50 6.04 18.10 -2.73
CA ASP A 50 7.35 18.05 -3.38
C ASP A 50 8.26 16.95 -2.82
N LYS A 51 7.96 16.44 -1.62
CA LYS A 51 8.69 15.34 -0.97
C LYS A 51 8.04 13.99 -1.13
N PHE A 52 6.89 13.88 -1.80
CA PHE A 52 6.17 12.62 -1.98
C PHE A 52 7.07 11.49 -2.50
N ARG A 53 7.76 11.72 -3.62
CA ARG A 53 8.61 10.70 -4.26
C ARG A 53 9.78 10.27 -3.37
N THR A 54 10.41 11.21 -2.66
CA THR A 54 11.53 10.89 -1.77
C THR A 54 11.07 10.12 -0.55
N THR A 55 9.90 10.47 0.01
CA THR A 55 9.26 9.70 1.08
C THR A 55 8.89 8.28 0.63
N CYS A 56 8.31 8.10 -0.56
CA CYS A 56 8.04 6.78 -1.13
C CYS A 56 9.30 5.93 -1.24
N SER A 57 10.38 6.51 -1.80
CA SER A 57 11.65 5.81 -1.95
C SER A 57 12.24 5.36 -0.62
N THR A 58 12.05 6.12 0.46
CA THR A 58 12.50 5.73 1.79
C THR A 58 11.58 4.68 2.43
N VAL A 59 10.25 4.77 2.24
CA VAL A 59 9.29 3.76 2.70
C VAL A 59 9.54 2.39 2.04
N ASP A 60 9.88 2.34 0.74
CA ASP A 60 10.14 1.08 0.04
C ASP A 60 11.28 0.27 0.69
N LYS A 61 12.23 0.94 1.35
CA LYS A 61 13.34 0.29 2.07
C LYS A 61 12.89 -0.51 3.31
N LEU A 62 11.63 -0.40 3.74
CA LEU A 62 11.10 -1.22 4.85
C LEU A 62 11.08 -2.71 4.53
N ASP A 63 11.24 -3.09 3.26
CA ASP A 63 11.44 -4.49 2.86
C ASP A 63 12.77 -5.08 3.35
N LYS A 64 13.78 -4.24 3.62
CA LYS A 64 15.17 -4.64 3.92
C LYS A 64 15.75 -3.99 5.17
N SER A 65 15.20 -2.86 5.61
CA SER A 65 15.69 -2.07 6.74
C SER A 65 14.62 -1.94 7.82
N PRO A 66 15.02 -1.94 9.11
CA PRO A 66 14.10 -1.68 10.21
C PRO A 66 13.55 -0.25 10.15
N TRP A 67 12.36 -0.05 10.73
CA TRP A 67 11.72 1.26 10.79
C TRP A 67 12.61 2.36 11.37
N THR A 68 13.46 2.04 12.36
CA THR A 68 14.35 3.02 13.00
C THR A 68 15.31 3.66 12.00
N GLU A 69 15.84 2.88 11.05
CA GLU A 69 16.70 3.38 9.98
C GLU A 69 15.92 4.21 8.98
N VAL A 70 14.78 3.68 8.52
CA VAL A 70 13.88 4.35 7.57
C VAL A 70 13.41 5.71 8.10
N ARG A 71 13.02 5.77 9.38
CA ARG A 71 12.65 7.02 10.07
C ARG A 71 13.82 8.00 10.11
N THR A 72 15.02 7.52 10.44
CA THR A 72 16.23 8.35 10.52
C THR A 72 16.56 8.95 9.16
N GLU A 73 16.45 8.16 8.09
CA GLU A 73 16.63 8.64 6.71
C GLU A 73 15.58 9.69 6.33
N MET A 74 14.30 9.46 6.62
CA MET A 74 13.23 10.43 6.35
C MET A 74 13.54 11.79 6.96
N ILE A 75 13.99 11.82 8.20
CA ILE A 75 14.24 13.06 8.95
C ILE A 75 15.54 13.71 8.48
N ASN A 76 16.65 12.96 8.52
CA ASN A 76 17.98 13.55 8.36
C ASN A 76 18.35 13.80 6.89
N GLU A 77 17.91 12.95 5.97
CA GLU A 77 18.26 13.08 4.56
C GLU A 77 17.15 13.73 3.73
N LYS A 78 15.88 13.38 4.00
CA LYS A 78 14.74 13.90 3.22
C LYS A 78 14.12 15.15 3.85
N GLY A 79 14.51 15.48 5.07
CA GLY A 79 14.01 16.65 5.80
C GLY A 79 12.51 16.56 6.08
N ILE A 80 11.99 15.35 6.31
CA ILE A 80 10.61 15.14 6.76
C ILE A 80 10.54 15.50 8.24
N ASP A 81 9.48 16.20 8.62
CA ASP A 81 9.20 16.54 10.00
C ASP A 81 9.15 15.27 10.90
N PRO A 82 9.80 15.24 12.07
CA PRO A 82 9.81 14.06 12.93
C PRO A 82 8.42 13.55 13.30
N ASP A 83 7.46 14.43 13.56
CA ASP A 83 6.09 14.02 13.89
C ASP A 83 5.38 13.45 12.66
N ALA A 84 5.66 14.00 11.47
CA ALA A 84 5.17 13.42 10.21
C ALA A 84 5.75 12.02 9.98
N ALA A 85 7.05 11.83 10.20
CA ALA A 85 7.69 10.52 10.10
C ALA A 85 7.07 9.52 11.09
N ASP A 86 6.82 9.91 12.34
CA ASP A 86 6.18 9.05 13.34
C ASP A 86 4.75 8.68 12.96
N ARG A 87 3.97 9.62 12.40
CA ARG A 87 2.63 9.33 11.87
C ARG A 87 2.69 8.34 10.71
N ILE A 88 3.62 8.52 9.76
CA ILE A 88 3.81 7.56 8.65
C ILE A 88 4.09 6.17 9.22
N GLY A 89 4.94 6.08 10.24
CA GLY A 89 5.32 4.84 10.91
C GLY A 89 4.14 4.05 11.50
N GLN A 90 3.05 4.73 11.87
CA GLN A 90 1.83 4.08 12.36
C GLN A 90 1.06 3.37 11.25
N TYR A 91 1.17 3.85 10.01
CA TYR A 91 0.46 3.29 8.86
C TYR A 91 1.29 2.28 8.09
N VAL A 92 2.56 2.59 7.76
CA VAL A 92 3.38 1.75 6.86
C VAL A 92 3.76 0.39 7.45
N ARG A 93 3.54 0.18 8.74
CA ARG A 93 3.73 -1.13 9.39
C ARG A 93 2.47 -2.00 9.38
N LEU A 94 1.36 -1.47 8.88
CA LEU A 94 0.11 -2.20 8.79
C LEU A 94 0.08 -3.02 7.50
N HIS A 95 -0.25 -4.29 7.65
CA HIS A 95 -0.56 -5.18 6.55
C HIS A 95 -1.71 -6.11 6.95
N GLY A 96 -2.46 -6.60 5.98
CA GLY A 96 -3.65 -7.41 6.23
C GLY A 96 -4.45 -7.68 4.97
N GLY A 97 -5.77 -7.77 5.10
CA GLY A 97 -6.70 -7.97 4.00
C GLY A 97 -7.87 -6.99 4.07
N MET A 98 -9.08 -7.49 3.77
CA MET A 98 -10.31 -6.70 3.73
C MET A 98 -10.54 -5.86 5.01
N GLU A 99 -10.35 -6.49 6.17
CA GLU A 99 -10.56 -5.85 7.48
C GLU A 99 -9.67 -4.62 7.68
N LEU A 100 -8.43 -4.66 7.17
CA LEU A 100 -7.53 -3.51 7.25
C LEU A 100 -8.01 -2.37 6.35
N ALA A 101 -8.46 -2.68 5.12
CA ALA A 101 -9.01 -1.67 4.22
C ALA A 101 -10.25 -0.99 4.84
N GLU A 102 -11.15 -1.77 5.44
CA GLU A 102 -12.35 -1.25 6.12
C GLU A 102 -12.00 -0.42 7.35
N LYS A 103 -11.04 -0.86 8.16
CA LYS A 103 -10.54 -0.09 9.30
C LYS A 103 -9.97 1.26 8.86
N LEU A 104 -9.15 1.28 7.81
CA LEU A 104 -8.52 2.51 7.31
C LEU A 104 -9.52 3.46 6.64
N LEU A 105 -10.63 2.98 6.10
CA LEU A 105 -11.72 3.83 5.60
C LEU A 105 -12.39 4.62 6.74
N THR A 106 -12.40 4.07 7.95
CA THR A 106 -12.96 4.74 9.14
C THR A 106 -11.93 5.58 9.91
N ASP A 107 -10.66 5.59 9.47
CA ASP A 107 -9.60 6.38 10.11
C ASP A 107 -9.88 7.88 9.95
N GLU A 108 -9.84 8.63 11.06
CA GLU A 108 -10.22 10.06 11.06
C GLU A 108 -9.36 10.96 10.19
N LYS A 109 -8.11 10.56 9.89
CA LYS A 109 -7.20 11.33 9.06
C LYS A 109 -7.35 10.92 7.59
N LEU A 110 -7.33 9.60 7.31
CA LEU A 110 -7.42 9.10 5.95
C LEU A 110 -8.80 9.33 5.32
N SER A 111 -9.88 9.22 6.09
CA SER A 111 -11.25 9.48 5.61
C SER A 111 -11.48 10.92 5.14
N LYS A 112 -10.66 11.87 5.60
CA LYS A 112 -10.70 13.28 5.18
C LYS A 112 -9.88 13.55 3.93
N THR A 113 -9.05 12.60 3.50
CA THR A 113 -8.20 12.74 2.32
C THR A 113 -8.80 12.01 1.14
N LYS A 114 -9.29 12.76 0.16
CA LYS A 114 -9.95 12.21 -1.04
C LYS A 114 -9.10 11.15 -1.75
N ALA A 115 -7.79 11.38 -1.90
CA ALA A 115 -6.89 10.41 -2.53
C ALA A 115 -6.79 9.08 -1.75
N ALA A 116 -6.78 9.15 -0.41
CA ALA A 116 -6.74 7.97 0.44
C ALA A 116 -8.04 7.16 0.35
N VAL A 117 -9.20 7.83 0.41
CA VAL A 117 -10.51 7.18 0.27
C VAL A 117 -10.63 6.48 -1.10
N GLU A 118 -10.29 7.18 -2.18
CA GLU A 118 -10.33 6.57 -3.52
C GLU A 118 -9.38 5.36 -3.64
N GLY A 119 -8.19 5.44 -3.05
CA GLY A 119 -7.25 4.32 -3.03
C GLY A 119 -7.75 3.13 -2.20
N LEU A 120 -8.38 3.38 -1.05
CA LEU A 120 -8.93 2.33 -0.20
C LEU A 120 -10.15 1.64 -0.82
N GLU A 121 -11.06 2.39 -1.45
CA GLU A 121 -12.18 1.82 -2.19
C GLU A 121 -11.69 0.95 -3.36
N GLY A 122 -10.65 1.40 -4.08
CA GLY A 122 -9.99 0.59 -5.11
C GLY A 122 -9.42 -0.71 -4.57
N ILE A 123 -8.68 -0.67 -3.44
CA ILE A 123 -8.17 -1.87 -2.77
C ILE A 123 -9.30 -2.78 -2.31
N LYS A 124 -10.38 -2.22 -1.75
CA LYS A 124 -11.55 -3.00 -1.31
C LYS A 124 -12.15 -3.79 -2.46
N LEU A 125 -12.37 -3.13 -3.60
CA LEU A 125 -12.91 -3.75 -4.79
C LEU A 125 -11.97 -4.82 -5.35
N LEU A 126 -10.67 -4.53 -5.42
CA LEU A 126 -9.65 -5.49 -5.84
C LEU A 126 -9.65 -6.75 -4.96
N LEU A 127 -9.71 -6.58 -3.63
CA LEU A 127 -9.74 -7.69 -2.67
C LEU A 127 -11.02 -8.52 -2.81
N GLN A 128 -12.17 -7.90 -3.11
CA GLN A 128 -13.41 -8.62 -3.40
C GLN A 128 -13.27 -9.50 -4.64
N TYR A 129 -12.71 -8.97 -5.74
CA TYR A 129 -12.47 -9.76 -6.95
C TYR A 129 -11.45 -10.88 -6.72
N CYS A 130 -10.41 -10.65 -5.92
CA CYS A 130 -9.46 -11.70 -5.54
C CYS A 130 -10.12 -12.83 -4.73
N ASP A 131 -11.12 -12.51 -3.89
CA ASP A 131 -11.93 -13.51 -3.18
C ASP A 131 -12.75 -14.35 -4.17
N LEU A 132 -13.44 -13.70 -5.12
CA LEU A 132 -14.21 -14.37 -6.17
C LEU A 132 -13.34 -15.26 -7.08
N PHE A 133 -12.09 -14.86 -7.35
CA PHE A 133 -11.12 -15.66 -8.11
C PHE A 133 -10.45 -16.78 -7.30
N GLY A 134 -10.76 -16.88 -6.01
CA GLY A 134 -10.21 -17.90 -5.11
C GLY A 134 -8.72 -17.74 -4.84
N ILE A 135 -8.20 -16.50 -4.87
CA ILE A 135 -6.76 -16.20 -4.66
C ILE A 135 -6.51 -15.34 -3.41
N LYS A 136 -7.55 -15.09 -2.60
CA LYS A 136 -7.49 -14.24 -1.40
C LYS A 136 -6.39 -14.62 -0.42
N ASP A 137 -6.10 -15.90 -0.25
CA ASP A 137 -5.06 -16.40 0.66
C ASP A 137 -3.64 -16.03 0.18
N LYS A 138 -3.47 -15.66 -1.09
CA LYS A 138 -2.20 -15.21 -1.67
C LYS A 138 -2.02 -13.70 -1.61
N ILE A 139 -3.09 -12.92 -1.42
CA ILE A 139 -3.04 -11.47 -1.48
C ILE A 139 -2.87 -10.87 -0.09
N GLN A 140 -1.87 -10.00 0.07
CA GLN A 140 -1.67 -9.21 1.28
C GLN A 140 -1.70 -7.73 0.92
N PHE A 141 -2.66 -7.01 1.47
CA PHE A 141 -2.65 -5.55 1.44
C PHE A 141 -1.58 -5.04 2.41
N ASP A 142 -0.57 -4.34 1.91
CA ASP A 142 0.61 -3.92 2.67
C ASP A 142 0.96 -2.46 2.38
N LEU A 143 0.89 -1.60 3.39
CA LEU A 143 1.12 -0.15 3.25
C LEU A 143 2.61 0.21 3.11
N SER A 144 3.52 -0.71 3.40
CA SER A 144 4.96 -0.51 3.17
C SER A 144 5.35 -0.59 1.68
N LEU A 145 4.49 -1.19 0.84
CA LEU A 145 4.79 -1.37 -0.57
C LEU A 145 4.65 -0.03 -1.32
N ALA A 146 5.78 0.57 -1.71
CA ALA A 146 5.83 1.86 -2.39
C ALA A 146 6.76 1.85 -3.62
N ARG A 147 6.58 0.86 -4.52
CA ARG A 147 7.43 0.63 -5.70
C ARG A 147 6.90 1.27 -6.99
N GLY A 148 7.83 1.67 -7.87
CA GLY A 148 7.54 2.05 -9.26
C GLY A 148 6.88 3.42 -9.43
N LEU A 149 7.20 4.39 -8.56
CA LEU A 149 6.50 5.67 -8.44
C LEU A 149 7.16 6.87 -9.13
#